data_AF-A0A1G0Y2S9-F1
#
_entry.id   AF-A0A1G0Y2S9-F1
#
_cell.length_a   1.000
_cell.length_b   1.000
_cell.length_c   1.000
_cell.angle_alpha   90.00
_cell.angle_beta   90.00
_cell.angle_gamma   90.00
#
_symmetry.space_group_name_H-M   'P 1'
#
loop_
_entity.id
_entity.type
_entity.pdbx_description
1 polymer ?
#
loop_
_entity_poly.entity_id
_entity_poly.type
_entity_poly.pdbx_seq_one_letter_code
_entity_poly.pdbx_strand_id
1 'polypeptide(L)'
;MKFSSLTSEDPEYPDVTNIQLELWRLAVVKYEEIKDHSEEVVLKKSDFIVLASVTLILAGSSLTQLVGQNAIFAGSRVPSPADELEKQLRKTSPDLCDRIKEFIFFYDDIRHFGKPKHTKVEALNEKLLAQFMKDIQEVWIFYLNKANLPITEDFKHSFKQSE
;
A
#
# COMPACT_ATOMS: atom_id res chain seq x y z
N MET A 1 -1.26 -14.11 27.92
CA MET A 1 -1.61 -12.90 27.15
C MET A 1 -2.95 -13.15 26.46
N LYS A 2 -4.01 -12.44 26.85
CA LYS A 2 -5.27 -12.44 26.10
C LYS A 2 -5.15 -11.34 25.05
N PHE A 3 -5.11 -11.71 23.78
CA PHE A 3 -5.39 -10.76 22.70
C PHE A 3 -6.87 -10.42 22.81
N SER A 4 -7.23 -9.21 23.24
CA SER A 4 -8.61 -8.76 23.14
C SER A 4 -8.91 -8.61 21.66
N SER A 5 -9.82 -9.43 21.16
CA SER A 5 -10.43 -9.28 19.85
C SER A 5 -11.07 -7.90 19.74
N LEU A 6 -10.36 -6.96 19.12
CA LEU A 6 -10.95 -5.76 18.55
C LEU A 6 -11.66 -6.16 17.26
N THR A 7 -12.65 -7.03 17.35
CA THR A 7 -13.61 -7.23 16.26
C THR A 7 -14.75 -6.28 16.56
N SER A 8 -14.70 -5.05 16.03
CA SER A 8 -15.89 -4.21 16.02
C SER A 8 -16.88 -4.86 15.07
N GLU A 9 -17.97 -5.41 15.61
CA GLU A 9 -19.10 -5.94 14.83
C GLU A 9 -19.89 -4.81 14.11
N ASP A 10 -19.35 -3.60 14.09
CA ASP A 10 -20.00 -2.41 13.53
C ASP A 10 -19.45 -2.14 12.12
N PRO A 11 -20.29 -2.22 11.06
CA PRO A 11 -19.85 -2.02 9.67
C PRO A 11 -19.38 -0.60 9.36
N GLU A 12 -19.43 0.33 10.32
CA GLU A 12 -18.95 1.70 10.17
C GLU A 12 -17.42 1.86 10.35
N TYR A 13 -16.77 0.96 11.09
CA TYR A 13 -15.34 1.06 11.41
C TYR A 13 -14.50 0.06 10.63
N PRO A 14 -13.32 0.46 10.15
CA PRO A 14 -12.50 -0.47 9.42
C PRO A 14 -11.86 -1.54 10.32
N ASP A 15 -12.00 -2.80 9.93
CA ASP A 15 -11.31 -3.95 10.49
C ASP A 15 -9.83 -3.91 10.04
N VAL A 16 -8.96 -3.73 11.04
CA VAL A 16 -7.51 -3.70 10.88
C VAL A 16 -6.95 -4.95 11.53
N THR A 17 -6.49 -5.88 10.71
CA THR A 17 -5.88 -7.13 11.17
C THR A 17 -4.36 -7.06 11.15
N ASN A 18 -3.71 -7.87 12.01
CA ASN A 18 -2.26 -7.91 12.12
C ASN A 18 -1.55 -8.23 10.79
N ILE A 19 -2.19 -8.98 9.88
CA ILE A 19 -1.56 -9.37 8.60
C ILE A 19 -1.38 -8.15 7.68
N GLN A 20 -2.38 -7.28 7.59
CA GLN A 20 -2.30 -6.06 6.79
C GLN A 20 -1.15 -5.16 7.27
N LEU A 21 -1.05 -4.99 8.59
CA LEU A 21 -0.03 -4.17 9.24
C LEU A 21 1.36 -4.80 9.11
N GLU A 22 1.47 -6.12 9.22
CA GLU A 22 2.74 -6.82 9.06
C GLU A 22 3.27 -6.68 7.63
N LEU A 23 2.41 -6.80 6.62
CA LEU A 23 2.79 -6.57 5.22
C LEU A 23 3.26 -5.13 4.98
N TRP A 24 2.61 -4.16 5.63
CA TRP A 24 3.04 -2.75 5.58
C TRP A 24 4.44 -2.58 6.19
N ARG A 25 4.67 -3.10 7.39
CA ARG A 25 5.97 -3.02 8.08
C ARG A 25 7.08 -3.66 7.26
N LEU A 26 6.83 -4.83 6.66
CA LEU A 26 7.80 -5.48 5.78
C LEU A 26 8.11 -4.63 4.54
N ALA A 27 7.10 -3.97 3.95
CA ALA A 27 7.32 -3.05 2.84
C ALA A 27 8.21 -1.86 3.25
N VAL A 28 7.95 -1.27 4.43
CA VAL A 28 8.78 -0.18 4.96
C VAL A 28 10.22 -0.64 5.17
N VAL A 29 10.44 -1.79 5.82
CA VAL A 29 11.79 -2.34 6.02
C VAL A 29 12.51 -2.52 4.68
N LYS A 30 11.82 -3.05 3.66
CA LYS A 30 12.40 -3.23 2.33
C LYS A 30 12.69 -1.90 1.63
N TYR A 31 11.86 -0.89 1.82
CA TYR A 31 12.12 0.46 1.32
C TYR A 31 13.39 1.05 1.94
N GLU A 32 13.52 0.99 3.26
CA GLU A 32 14.71 1.51 3.95
C GLU A 32 15.96 0.73 3.55
N GLU A 33 15.89 -0.61 3.41
CA GLU A 33 17.00 -1.40 2.87
C GLU A 33 17.44 -0.90 1.48
N ILE A 34 16.51 -0.64 0.55
CA ILE A 34 16.83 -0.13 -0.79
C ILE A 34 17.54 1.22 -0.69
N LYS A 35 17.06 2.09 0.18
CA LYS A 35 17.61 3.42 0.39
C LYS A 35 19.03 3.36 0.97
N ASP A 36 19.24 2.58 2.02
CA ASP A 36 20.56 2.38 2.64
C ASP A 36 21.55 1.82 1.61
N HIS A 37 21.12 0.86 0.79
CA HIS A 37 21.96 0.33 -0.28
C HIS A 37 22.28 1.40 -1.32
N SER A 38 21.32 2.23 -1.75
CA SER A 38 21.56 3.29 -2.73
C SER A 38 22.56 4.35 -2.23
N GLU A 39 22.60 4.60 -0.92
CA GLU A 39 23.53 5.54 -0.28
C GLU A 39 24.95 4.95 -0.15
N GLU A 40 25.07 3.65 0.13
CA GLU A 40 26.37 2.99 0.36
C GLU A 40 27.00 2.40 -0.92
N VAL A 41 26.19 1.89 -1.85
CA VAL A 41 26.62 1.14 -3.04
C VAL A 41 25.66 1.41 -4.22
N VAL A 42 26.19 1.81 -5.37
CA VAL A 42 25.36 1.96 -6.58
C VAL A 42 24.73 0.61 -6.96
N LEU A 43 23.45 0.44 -6.68
CA LEU A 43 22.67 -0.74 -7.07
C LEU A 43 22.60 -0.83 -8.60
N LYS A 44 22.76 -2.04 -9.14
CA LYS A 44 22.44 -2.26 -10.55
C LYS A 44 20.94 -2.02 -10.76
N LYS A 45 20.58 -1.38 -11.87
CA LYS A 45 19.17 -1.08 -12.20
C LYS A 45 18.26 -2.30 -12.11
N SER A 46 18.73 -3.48 -12.53
CA SER A 46 17.98 -4.74 -12.43
C SER A 46 17.65 -5.11 -10.99
N ASP A 47 18.61 -4.94 -10.09
CA ASP A 47 18.50 -5.36 -8.70
C ASP A 47 17.58 -4.39 -7.95
N PHE A 48 17.72 -3.09 -8.22
CA PHE A 48 16.78 -2.07 -7.76
C PHE A 48 15.34 -2.40 -8.17
N ILE A 49 15.10 -2.69 -9.46
CA ILE A 49 13.74 -2.98 -9.95
C ILE A 49 13.13 -4.18 -9.23
N VAL A 50 13.92 -5.24 -8.99
CA VAL A 50 13.45 -6.43 -8.25
C VAL A 50 13.09 -6.06 -6.82
N LEU A 51 13.98 -5.41 -6.08
CA LEU A 51 13.74 -5.04 -4.69
C LEU A 51 12.56 -4.08 -4.55
N ALA A 52 12.47 -3.08 -5.43
CA ALA A 52 11.38 -2.11 -5.43
C ALA A 52 10.05 -2.78 -5.81
N SER A 53 10.04 -3.75 -6.74
CA SER A 53 8.84 -4.53 -7.05
C SER A 53 8.38 -5.38 -5.87
N VAL A 54 9.30 -6.04 -5.15
CA VAL A 54 8.98 -6.78 -3.92
C VAL A 54 8.38 -5.85 -2.87
N THR A 55 8.97 -4.68 -2.66
CA THR A 55 8.46 -3.64 -1.75
C THR A 55 7.02 -3.25 -2.09
N LEU A 56 6.75 -2.97 -3.37
CA LEU A 56 5.42 -2.57 -3.84
C LEU A 56 4.41 -3.73 -3.80
N ILE A 57 4.85 -4.98 -3.97
CA ILE A 57 3.99 -6.15 -3.78
C ILE A 57 3.54 -6.25 -2.32
N LEU A 58 4.45 -6.06 -1.37
CA LEU A 58 4.12 -6.08 0.06
C LEU A 58 3.16 -4.96 0.43
N ALA A 59 3.47 -3.72 0.02
CA ALA A 59 2.63 -2.56 0.28
C ALA A 59 1.25 -2.67 -0.39
N GLY A 60 1.20 -3.17 -1.63
CA GLY A 60 -0.06 -3.41 -2.35
C GLY A 60 -0.88 -4.55 -1.78
N SER A 61 -0.23 -5.59 -1.26
CA SER A 61 -0.92 -6.69 -0.56
C SER A 61 -1.53 -6.20 0.75
N SER A 62 -0.78 -5.40 1.51
CA SER A 62 -1.26 -4.71 2.71
C SER A 62 -2.52 -3.89 2.41
N LEU A 63 -2.44 -3.02 1.39
CA LEU A 63 -3.57 -2.19 0.97
C LEU A 63 -4.77 -3.01 0.48
N THR A 64 -4.52 -4.06 -0.32
CA THR A 64 -5.59 -4.92 -0.85
C THR A 64 -6.37 -5.58 0.28
N GLN A 65 -5.66 -6.08 1.30
CA GLN A 65 -6.30 -6.70 2.46
C GLN A 65 -7.05 -5.67 3.32
N LEU A 66 -6.46 -4.48 3.52
CA LEU A 66 -7.12 -3.36 4.22
C LEU A 66 -8.43 -3.00 3.54
N VAL A 67 -8.42 -2.77 2.23
CA VAL A 67 -9.64 -2.41 1.50
C VAL A 67 -10.64 -3.57 1.48
N GLY A 68 -10.18 -4.80 1.21
CA GLY A 68 -11.04 -5.97 1.09
C GLY A 68 -11.80 -6.32 2.38
N GLN A 69 -11.15 -6.18 3.55
CA GLN A 69 -11.83 -6.39 4.84
C GLN A 69 -12.85 -5.30 5.16
N ASN A 70 -12.65 -4.10 4.60
CA ASN A 70 -13.45 -2.91 4.88
C ASN A 70 -14.53 -2.63 3.85
N ALA A 71 -14.75 -3.59 2.96
CA ALA A 71 -15.70 -3.46 1.89
C ALA A 71 -17.04 -4.07 2.32
N ILE A 72 -18.08 -3.22 2.38
CA ILE A 72 -19.41 -3.62 2.84
C ILE A 72 -20.14 -4.34 1.71
N PHE A 73 -20.43 -5.64 1.87
CA PHE A 73 -21.14 -6.44 0.88
C PHE A 73 -22.40 -7.10 1.45
N ALA A 74 -23.57 -6.65 0.99
CA ALA A 74 -24.87 -7.21 1.33
C ALA A 74 -25.38 -8.17 0.24
N GLY A 75 -24.63 -9.25 -0.05
CA GLY A 75 -25.08 -10.35 -0.91
C GLY A 75 -24.97 -10.15 -2.43
N SER A 76 -24.31 -9.08 -2.90
CA SER A 76 -23.97 -8.86 -4.31
C SER A 76 -22.55 -9.36 -4.66
N ARG A 77 -22.20 -9.37 -5.95
CA ARG A 77 -20.83 -9.64 -6.42
C ARG A 77 -19.85 -8.72 -5.69
N VAL A 78 -18.85 -9.30 -5.05
CA VAL A 78 -17.75 -8.57 -4.38
C VAL A 78 -17.06 -7.66 -5.42
N PRO A 79 -17.16 -6.32 -5.32
CA PRO A 79 -16.38 -5.39 -6.13
C PRO A 79 -14.88 -5.60 -5.93
N SER A 80 -14.12 -5.17 -6.92
CA SER A 80 -12.67 -5.26 -6.80
C SER A 80 -12.18 -4.31 -5.69
N PRO A 81 -11.05 -4.62 -5.03
CA PRO A 81 -10.41 -3.71 -4.08
C PRO A 81 -10.13 -2.32 -4.68
N ALA A 82 -9.87 -2.23 -5.99
CA ALA A 82 -9.68 -0.95 -6.67
C ALA A 82 -10.98 -0.12 -6.72
N ASP A 83 -12.10 -0.75 -7.07
CA ASP A 83 -13.41 -0.08 -7.14
C ASP A 83 -13.85 0.40 -5.76
N GLU A 84 -13.68 -0.43 -4.72
CA GLU A 84 -14.04 -0.03 -3.36
C GLU A 84 -13.13 1.11 -2.85
N LEU A 85 -11.83 1.03 -3.12
CA LEU A 85 -10.92 2.11 -2.73
C LEU A 85 -11.28 3.43 -3.41
N GLU A 86 -11.57 3.41 -4.72
CA GLU A 86 -12.03 4.60 -5.44
C GLU A 86 -13.32 5.15 -4.83
N LYS A 87 -14.31 4.31 -4.54
CA LYS A 87 -15.57 4.72 -3.92
C LYS A 87 -15.36 5.43 -2.57
N GLN A 88 -14.45 4.92 -1.74
CA GLN A 88 -14.14 5.49 -0.42
C GLN A 88 -13.38 6.82 -0.53
N LEU A 89 -12.37 6.88 -1.39
CA LEU A 89 -11.49 8.05 -1.51
C LEU A 89 -12.10 9.16 -2.35
N ARG A 90 -12.83 8.86 -3.42
CA ARG A 90 -13.32 9.86 -4.39
C ARG A 90 -14.09 11.01 -3.75
N LYS A 91 -14.88 10.70 -2.72
CA LYS A 91 -15.71 11.68 -2.01
C LYS A 91 -14.94 12.48 -0.97
N THR A 92 -13.94 11.86 -0.34
CA THR A 92 -13.32 12.39 0.89
C THR A 92 -11.91 12.94 0.63
N SER A 93 -11.20 12.40 -0.34
CA SER A 93 -9.82 12.73 -0.70
C SER A 93 -9.60 12.46 -2.20
N PRO A 94 -10.22 13.27 -3.09
CA PRO A 94 -10.14 13.07 -4.54
C PRO A 94 -8.69 13.12 -5.06
N ASP A 95 -7.86 13.99 -4.50
CA ASP A 95 -6.44 14.08 -4.89
C ASP A 95 -5.68 12.79 -4.59
N LEU A 96 -5.90 12.19 -3.42
CA LEU A 96 -5.32 10.89 -3.06
C LEU A 96 -5.88 9.78 -3.95
N CYS A 97 -7.18 9.83 -4.26
CA CYS A 97 -7.83 8.90 -5.18
C CYS A 97 -7.19 8.91 -6.57
N ASP A 98 -6.78 10.07 -7.08
CA ASP A 98 -6.15 10.16 -8.40
C ASP A 98 -4.67 9.76 -8.38
N ARG A 99 -3.93 10.10 -7.31
CA ARG A 99 -2.53 9.62 -7.15
C ARG A 99 -2.44 8.10 -7.01
N ILE A 100 -3.28 7.49 -6.18
CA ILE A 100 -3.20 6.05 -5.91
C ILE A 100 -3.54 5.19 -7.11
N LYS A 101 -4.25 5.72 -8.13
CA LYS A 101 -4.54 4.97 -9.36
C LYS A 101 -3.30 4.55 -10.11
N GLU A 102 -2.29 5.41 -10.16
CA GLU A 102 -1.03 5.07 -10.83
C GLU A 102 -0.38 3.85 -10.16
N PHE A 103 -0.40 3.81 -8.82
CA PHE A 103 0.02 2.65 -8.05
C PHE A 103 -0.84 1.42 -8.34
N ILE A 104 -2.19 1.53 -8.37
CA ILE A 104 -3.07 0.38 -8.63
C ILE A 104 -2.76 -0.26 -9.98
N PHE A 105 -2.58 0.54 -11.04
CA PHE A 105 -2.18 0.02 -12.35
C PHE A 105 -0.82 -0.68 -12.27
N PHE A 106 0.16 -0.06 -11.61
CA PHE A 106 1.48 -0.64 -11.43
C PHE A 106 1.45 -1.97 -10.66
N TYR A 107 0.71 -2.01 -9.55
CA TYR A 107 0.56 -3.17 -8.68
C TYR A 107 -0.12 -4.34 -9.41
N ASP A 108 -1.13 -4.04 -10.23
CA ASP A 108 -1.74 -5.06 -11.07
C ASP A 108 -0.69 -5.63 -12.04
N ASP A 109 0.14 -4.81 -12.67
CA ASP A 109 1.15 -5.27 -13.62
C ASP A 109 2.21 -6.21 -13.01
N ILE A 110 2.64 -5.96 -11.77
CA ILE A 110 3.69 -6.76 -11.10
C ILE A 110 3.18 -8.03 -10.43
N ARG A 111 1.88 -8.14 -10.11
CA ARG A 111 1.32 -9.27 -9.35
C ARG A 111 0.83 -10.45 -10.22
N HIS A 112 0.74 -10.29 -11.54
CA HIS A 112 0.25 -11.35 -12.42
C HIS A 112 1.25 -12.50 -12.55
N PHE A 113 0.78 -13.75 -12.44
CA PHE A 113 1.53 -14.98 -12.75
C PHE A 113 1.91 -15.14 -14.24
N GLY A 114 1.82 -14.08 -15.05
CA GLY A 114 2.12 -14.07 -16.49
C GLY A 114 3.26 -13.11 -16.83
N LYS A 115 3.64 -13.02 -18.11
CA LYS A 115 4.60 -11.99 -18.56
C LYS A 115 4.07 -10.61 -18.15
N PRO A 116 4.91 -9.70 -17.61
CA PRO A 116 4.51 -8.34 -17.31
C PRO A 116 3.79 -7.76 -18.52
N LYS A 117 2.52 -7.34 -18.35
CA LYS A 117 1.71 -6.84 -19.46
C LYS A 117 2.22 -5.50 -19.99
N HIS A 118 3.01 -4.79 -19.18
CA HIS A 118 3.49 -3.44 -19.48
C HIS A 118 4.98 -3.28 -19.13
N THR A 119 5.69 -2.57 -20.00
CA THR A 119 7.09 -2.10 -19.82
C THR A 119 7.25 -1.10 -18.67
N LYS A 120 6.16 -0.73 -17.98
CA LYS A 120 6.13 0.29 -16.92
C LYS A 120 6.98 -0.09 -15.70
N VAL A 121 7.17 -1.38 -15.43
CA VAL A 121 8.07 -1.85 -14.35
C VAL A 121 9.52 -1.40 -14.60
N GLU A 122 9.94 -1.29 -15.86
CA GLU A 122 11.28 -0.81 -16.23
C GLU A 122 11.47 0.70 -16.03
N ALA A 123 10.37 1.44 -15.87
CA ALA A 123 10.35 2.86 -15.55
C ALA A 123 10.42 3.12 -14.03
N LEU A 124 10.30 2.07 -13.20
CA LEU A 124 10.41 2.21 -11.75
C LEU A 124 11.80 2.77 -11.39
N ASN A 125 11.78 3.79 -10.54
CA ASN A 125 12.94 4.48 -10.00
C ASN A 125 12.64 4.88 -8.55
N GLU A 126 13.65 5.37 -7.84
CA GLU A 126 13.54 5.73 -6.42
C GLU A 126 12.43 6.75 -6.15
N LYS A 127 12.28 7.74 -7.05
CA LYS A 127 11.23 8.75 -6.94
C LYS A 127 9.82 8.15 -7.02
N LEU A 128 9.59 7.26 -7.98
CA LEU A 128 8.30 6.58 -8.12
C LEU A 128 8.03 5.65 -6.94
N LEU A 129 9.05 4.91 -6.48
CA LEU A 129 8.94 4.05 -5.30
C LEU A 129 8.55 4.86 -4.06
N ALA A 130 9.25 5.96 -3.78
CA ALA A 130 8.97 6.85 -2.66
C ALA A 130 7.54 7.43 -2.74
N GLN A 131 7.13 7.85 -3.93
CA GLN A 131 5.79 8.40 -4.15
C GLN A 131 4.71 7.35 -3.86
N PHE A 132 4.85 6.12 -4.38
CA PHE A 132 3.89 5.05 -4.11
C PHE A 132 3.84 4.67 -2.64
N MET A 133 4.97 4.55 -1.97
CA MET A 133 5.01 4.26 -0.53
C MET A 133 4.29 5.35 0.28
N LYS A 134 4.50 6.62 -0.07
CA LYS A 134 3.80 7.75 0.54
C LYS A 134 2.29 7.71 0.29
N ASP A 135 1.85 7.49 -0.95
CA ASP A 135 0.43 7.44 -1.27
C ASP A 135 -0.26 6.28 -0.52
N ILE A 136 0.39 5.11 -0.41
CA ILE A 136 -0.14 3.96 0.35
C ILE A 136 -0.22 4.28 1.86
N GLN A 137 0.78 4.95 2.42
CA GLN A 137 0.75 5.42 3.82
C GLN A 137 -0.41 6.38 4.05
N GLU A 138 -0.66 7.30 3.13
CA GLU A 138 -1.79 8.24 3.22
C GLU A 138 -3.14 7.52 3.16
N VAL A 139 -3.26 6.44 2.38
CA VAL A 139 -4.46 5.59 2.38
C VAL A 139 -4.64 4.87 3.72
N TRP A 140 -3.56 4.35 4.30
CA TRP A 140 -3.60 3.77 5.65
C TRP A 140 -4.09 4.78 6.69
N ILE A 141 -3.51 5.98 6.69
CA ILE A 141 -3.90 7.07 7.58
C ILE A 141 -5.36 7.47 7.38
N PHE A 142 -5.86 7.48 6.12
CA PHE A 142 -7.27 7.71 5.83
C PHE A 142 -8.18 6.69 6.54
N TYR A 143 -7.87 5.40 6.45
CA TYR A 143 -8.66 4.35 7.12
C TYR A 143 -8.55 4.45 8.65
N LEU A 144 -7.36 4.69 9.21
CA LEU A 144 -7.18 4.86 10.65
C LEU A 144 -7.97 6.06 11.19
N ASN A 145 -7.95 7.19 10.49
CA ASN A 145 -8.72 8.38 10.87
C ASN A 145 -10.23 8.11 10.80
N LYS A 146 -10.70 7.42 9.76
CA LYS A 146 -12.11 6.99 9.65
C LYS A 146 -12.52 6.10 10.83
N ALA A 147 -11.59 5.32 11.35
CA ALA A 147 -11.76 4.44 12.51
C ALA A 147 -11.63 5.14 13.87
N ASN A 148 -11.22 6.41 13.89
CA ASN A 148 -10.74 7.09 15.09
C ASN A 148 -9.64 6.30 15.84
N LEU A 149 -8.78 5.60 15.09
CA LEU A 149 -7.64 4.85 15.62
C LEU A 149 -6.38 5.73 15.66
N PRO A 150 -5.49 5.52 16.64
CA PRO A 150 -4.27 6.31 16.76
C PRO A 150 -3.30 6.02 15.60
N ILE A 151 -2.66 7.08 15.10
CA ILE A 151 -1.54 6.98 14.15
C ILE A 151 -0.26 6.68 14.95
N THR A 152 0.19 5.42 14.90
CA THR A 152 1.40 4.94 15.58
C THR A 152 2.67 5.26 14.80
N GLU A 153 3.83 4.93 15.37
CA GLU A 153 5.14 5.05 14.70
C GLU A 153 5.21 4.26 13.38
N ASP A 154 4.40 3.20 13.23
CA ASP A 154 4.30 2.42 11.98
C ASP A 154 3.90 3.28 10.77
N PHE A 155 3.35 4.47 11.00
CA PHE A 155 2.87 5.36 9.95
C PHE A 155 3.53 6.74 10.02
N LYS A 156 4.70 6.88 10.65
CA LYS A 156 5.46 8.13 10.72
C LYS A 156 6.74 8.11 9.86
N HIS A 157 6.69 7.39 8.75
CA HIS A 157 7.80 7.28 7.81
C HIS A 157 7.87 8.51 6.89
N SER A 158 9.10 8.92 6.55
CA SER A 158 9.38 9.99 5.60
C SER A 158 9.95 9.39 4.32
N PHE A 159 9.07 9.09 3.36
CA PHE A 159 9.47 8.63 2.03
C PHE A 159 9.96 9.83 1.21
N LYS A 160 11.24 10.18 1.38
CA LYS A 160 11.90 11.26 0.65
C LYS A 160 12.46 10.76 -0.67
N GLN A 161 12.47 11.66 -1.66
CA GLN A 161 13.18 11.45 -2.92
C GLN A 161 14.67 11.68 -2.65
N SER A 162 15.52 10.75 -3.08
CA SER A 162 16.96 10.98 -3.19
C SER A 162 17.19 12.12 -4.19
N GLU A 163 17.99 13.12 -3.82
CA GLU A 163 18.37 14.25 -4.70
C GLU A 163 19.35 13.84 -5.80
#